data_AF-A0A246G822-F1
#
_entry.id   AF-A0A246G822-F1
#
_cell.length_a   1.000
_cell.length_b   1.000
_cell.length_c   1.000
_cell.angle_alpha   90.00
_cell.angle_beta   90.00
_cell.angle_gamma   90.00
#
_symmetry.space_group_name_H-M   'P 1'
#
loop_
_entity.id
_entity.type
_entity.pdbx_description
1 polymer ?
#
loop_
_entity_poly.entity_id
_entity_poly.type
_entity_poly.pdbx_seq_one_letter_code
_entity_poly.pdbx_strand_id
1 'polypeptide(L)'
;MKNKKRFILLAIIFCFIILLVNPIRDILKLILELTAGLAIILAPFPFILGLLRLLFIKEDQKFTLQLIIYSTIIFIIGVSTCGTFNLI
;
A
#
# COMPACT_ATOMS: atom_id res chain seq x y z
N MET A 1 -39.79 3.75 31.31
CA MET A 1 -39.66 4.02 29.85
C MET A 1 -38.47 4.91 29.44
N LYS A 2 -37.90 5.76 30.32
CA LYS A 2 -36.82 6.72 29.96
C LYS A 2 -35.48 6.04 29.55
N ASN A 3 -35.10 4.95 30.21
CA ASN A 3 -33.85 4.22 29.91
C ASN A 3 -33.90 3.49 28.56
N LYS A 4 -35.06 2.99 28.14
CA LYS A 4 -35.24 2.30 26.86
C LYS A 4 -35.01 3.24 25.67
N LYS A 5 -35.48 4.50 25.76
CA LYS A 5 -35.24 5.54 24.74
C LYS A 5 -33.77 5.94 24.64
N ARG A 6 -33.05 6.03 25.77
CA ARG A 6 -31.60 6.31 25.79
C ARG A 6 -30.78 5.19 25.13
N PHE A 7 -31.15 3.94 25.37
CA PHE A 7 -30.50 2.79 24.73
C PHE A 7 -30.68 2.78 23.20
N ILE A 8 -31.88 3.08 22.72
CA ILE A 8 -32.17 3.18 21.28
C ILE A 8 -31.39 4.33 20.65
N LEU A 9 -31.31 5.48 21.31
CA LEU A 9 -30.54 6.63 20.82
C LEU A 9 -29.04 6.30 20.67
N LEU A 10 -28.45 5.64 21.67
CA LEU A 10 -27.06 5.19 21.63
C LEU A 10 -26.81 4.18 20.49
N ALA A 11 -27.72 3.24 20.28
CA ALA A 11 -27.61 2.26 19.20
C ALA A 11 -27.65 2.93 17.81
N ILE A 12 -28.50 3.95 17.62
CA ILE A 12 -28.58 4.71 16.37
C ILE A 12 -27.28 5.48 16.11
N ILE A 13 -26.73 6.16 17.13
CA ILE A 13 -25.46 6.88 17.03
C ILE A 13 -24.32 5.92 16.68
N PHE A 14 -24.25 4.76 17.33
CA PHE A 14 -23.23 3.76 17.06
C PHE A 14 -23.34 3.19 15.64
N CYS A 15 -24.56 2.92 15.18
CA CYS A 15 -24.83 2.48 13.81
C CYS A 15 -24.38 3.53 12.79
N PHE A 16 -24.65 4.82 13.06
CA PHE A 16 -24.23 5.93 12.20
C PHE A 16 -22.70 6.05 12.10
N ILE A 17 -21.98 5.83 13.21
CA ILE A 17 -20.51 5.82 13.24
C ILE A 17 -19.96 4.66 12.39
N ILE A 18 -20.52 3.44 12.52
CA ILE A 18 -20.12 2.29 11.71
C ILE A 18 -20.36 2.56 10.22
N LEU A 19 -21.50 3.17 9.90
CA LEU A 19 -21.88 3.52 8.53
C LEU A 19 -20.90 4.52 7.89
N LEU A 20 -20.30 5.41 8.68
CA LEU A 20 -19.25 6.34 8.22
C LEU A 20 -17.85 5.70 8.16
N VAL A 21 -17.52 4.77 9.05
CA VAL A 21 -16.20 4.15 9.12
C VAL A 21 -15.95 3.19 7.96
N ASN A 22 -16.97 2.46 7.51
CA ASN A 22 -16.84 1.53 6.39
C ASN A 22 -16.35 2.18 5.10
N PRO A 23 -16.97 3.26 4.56
CA PRO A 23 -16.52 3.87 3.31
C PRO A 23 -15.12 4.47 3.43
N ILE A 24 -14.74 5.00 4.61
CA ILE A 24 -13.38 5.52 4.84
C ILE A 24 -12.35 4.39 4.74
N ARG A 25 -12.66 3.21 5.30
CA ARG A 25 -11.80 2.03 5.21
C ARG A 25 -11.61 1.59 3.75
N ASP A 26 -12.69 1.55 2.97
CA ASP A 26 -12.63 1.11 1.58
C ASP A 26 -11.85 2.08 0.69
N ILE A 27 -12.03 3.39 0.89
CA ILE A 27 -11.24 4.41 0.18
C ILE A 27 -9.75 4.29 0.54
N LEU A 28 -9.42 4.07 1.81
CA LEU A 28 -8.03 3.93 2.23
C LEU A 28 -7.36 2.69 1.61
N LYS A 29 -8.08 1.56 1.54
CA LYS A 29 -7.62 0.35 0.84
C LYS A 29 -7.35 0.63 -0.63
N LEU A 30 -8.30 1.30 -1.30
CA LEU A 30 -8.20 1.63 -2.73
C LEU A 30 -6.94 2.46 -3.04
N ILE A 31 -6.68 3.49 -2.23
CA ILE A 31 -5.49 4.35 -2.40
C ILE A 31 -4.20 3.55 -2.21
N LEU A 32 -4.17 2.67 -1.20
CA LEU A 32 -3.00 1.85 -0.91
C LEU A 32 -2.72 0.83 -2.02
N GLU A 33 -3.77 0.24 -2.59
CA GLU A 33 -3.66 -0.68 -3.71
C GLU A 33 -3.21 0.02 -5.00
N LEU A 34 -3.74 1.20 -5.29
CA LEU A 34 -3.32 2.03 -6.43
C LEU A 34 -1.84 2.40 -6.35
N THR A 35 -1.39 2.86 -5.18
CA THR A 35 0.01 3.23 -4.95
C THR A 35 0.94 2.03 -5.00
N ALA A 36 0.55 0.88 -4.43
CA ALA A 36 1.29 -0.36 -4.54
C ALA A 36 1.40 -0.84 -6.00
N GLY A 37 0.29 -0.81 -6.74
CA GLY A 37 0.27 -1.16 -8.17
C GLY A 37 1.21 -0.30 -9.01
N LEU A 38 1.18 1.03 -8.79
CA LEU A 38 2.11 1.95 -9.45
C LEU A 38 3.57 1.65 -9.09
N ALA A 39 3.85 1.35 -7.83
CA ALA A 39 5.20 1.00 -7.37
C ALA A 39 5.74 -0.26 -8.03
N ILE A 40 4.90 -1.30 -8.22
CA ILE A 40 5.28 -2.52 -8.95
C ILE A 40 5.62 -2.22 -10.40
N ILE A 41 4.82 -1.38 -11.07
CA ILE A 41 5.03 -1.01 -12.48
C ILE A 41 6.33 -0.21 -12.63
N LEU A 42 6.64 0.68 -11.67
CA LEU A 42 7.80 1.56 -11.74
C LEU A 42 9.10 0.94 -11.21
N ALA A 43 9.03 -0.02 -10.29
CA ALA A 43 10.20 -0.68 -9.70
C ALA A 43 11.16 -1.37 -10.71
N PRO A 44 10.73 -2.03 -11.81
CA PRO A 44 11.67 -2.69 -12.72
C PRO A 44 12.58 -1.71 -13.49
N PHE A 45 12.17 -0.45 -13.69
CA PHE A 45 13.00 0.53 -14.41
C PHE A 45 14.34 0.82 -13.72
N PRO A 46 14.39 1.24 -12.43
CA PRO A 46 15.65 1.41 -11.71
C PRO A 46 16.41 0.09 -11.54
N PHE A 47 15.73 -1.06 -11.48
CA PHE A 47 16.39 -2.35 -11.45
C PHE A 47 17.20 -2.61 -12.72
N ILE A 48 16.58 -2.42 -13.89
CA ILE A 48 17.21 -2.62 -15.20
C ILE A 48 18.35 -1.62 -15.40
N LEU A 49 18.14 -0.34 -15.07
CA LEU A 49 19.19 0.68 -15.13
C LEU A 49 20.36 0.38 -14.19
N GLY A 50 20.07 -0.11 -12.99
CA GLY A 50 21.07 -0.56 -12.03
C GLY A 50 21.87 -1.74 -12.56
N LEU A 51 21.21 -2.76 -13.12
CA LEU A 51 21.87 -3.92 -13.72
C LEU A 51 22.75 -3.54 -14.91
N LEU A 52 22.25 -2.66 -15.78
CA LEU A 52 23.01 -2.19 -16.94
C LEU A 52 24.27 -1.44 -16.50
N ARG A 53 24.15 -0.55 -15.51
CA ARG A 53 25.31 0.11 -14.90
C ARG A 53 26.27 -0.90 -14.28
N LEU A 54 25.78 -1.87 -13.52
CA LEU A 54 26.64 -2.85 -12.84
C LEU A 54 27.48 -3.68 -13.82
N LEU A 55 26.92 -4.04 -14.97
CA LEU A 55 27.58 -4.88 -15.97
C LEU A 55 28.54 -4.09 -16.88
N PHE A 56 28.23 -2.82 -17.20
CA PHE A 56 28.99 -2.03 -18.17
C PHE A 56 29.88 -0.94 -17.56
N ILE A 57 29.57 -0.45 -16.35
CA ILE A 57 30.23 0.71 -15.72
C ILE A 57 30.69 0.32 -14.31
N LYS A 58 32.01 0.27 -14.10
CA LYS A 58 32.62 -0.07 -12.80
C LYS A 58 32.68 1.10 -11.82
N GLU A 59 32.40 2.33 -12.25
CA GLU A 59 32.34 3.50 -11.38
C GLU A 59 31.08 3.48 -10.51
N ASP A 60 31.26 3.80 -9.22
CA ASP A 60 30.19 3.93 -8.21
C ASP A 60 29.32 2.69 -7.96
N GLN A 61 29.95 1.52 -7.83
CA GLN A 61 29.26 0.26 -7.51
C GLN A 61 28.37 0.34 -6.26
N LYS A 62 28.73 1.16 -5.25
CA LYS A 62 27.92 1.34 -4.03
C LYS A 62 26.54 1.94 -4.34
N PHE A 63 26.50 2.97 -5.19
CA PHE A 63 25.25 3.62 -5.58
C PHE A 63 24.39 2.69 -6.45
N THR A 64 25.03 1.99 -7.39
CA THR A 64 24.36 1.01 -8.25
C THR A 64 23.76 -0.14 -7.44
N LEU A 65 24.48 -0.67 -6.45
CA LEU A 65 23.98 -1.72 -5.57
C LEU A 65 22.79 -1.22 -4.73
N GLN A 66 22.87 0.00 -4.18
CA GLN A 66 21.75 0.61 -3.45
C GLN A 66 20.51 0.74 -4.34
N LEU A 67 20.68 1.20 -5.58
CA LEU A 67 19.57 1.36 -6.53
C LEU A 67 18.83 0.03 -6.77
N ILE A 68 19.58 -1.05 -6.97
CA ILE A 68 19.04 -2.41 -7.19
C ILE A 68 18.32 -2.92 -5.93
N ILE A 69 18.92 -2.73 -4.76
CA ILE A 69 18.35 -3.16 -3.48
C ILE A 69 17.04 -2.42 -3.20
N TYR A 70 17.03 -1.08 -3.29
CA TYR A 70 15.83 -0.29 -3.05
C TYR A 70 14.71 -0.62 -4.02
N SER A 71 15.03 -0.79 -5.30
CA SER A 71 14.07 -1.23 -6.32
C SER A 71 13.44 -2.59 -5.95
N THR A 72 14.26 -3.55 -5.52
CA THR A 72 13.79 -4.88 -5.12
C THR A 72 12.90 -4.82 -3.88
N ILE A 73 13.26 -4.03 -2.88
CA ILE A 73 12.46 -3.83 -1.66
C ILE A 73 11.09 -3.25 -2.02
N ILE A 74 11.05 -2.18 -2.82
CA ILE A 74 9.81 -1.54 -3.26
C ILE A 74 8.94 -2.51 -4.04
N PHE A 75 9.55 -3.33 -4.91
CA PHE A 75 8.86 -4.37 -5.67
C PHE A 75 8.21 -5.42 -4.75
N ILE A 76 8.95 -5.96 -3.78
CA ILE A 76 8.43 -6.97 -2.83
C ILE A 76 7.29 -6.38 -1.99
N ILE A 77 7.43 -5.15 -1.49
CA ILE A 77 6.39 -4.47 -0.71
C ILE A 77 5.15 -4.26 -1.57
N GLY A 78 5.31 -3.77 -2.80
CA GLY A 78 4.21 -3.57 -3.73
C GLY A 78 3.45 -4.87 -3.99
N VAL A 79 4.16 -5.94 -4.39
CA VAL A 79 3.56 -7.26 -4.67
C VAL A 79 2.85 -7.83 -3.45
N SER A 80 3.47 -7.74 -2.26
CA SER A 80 2.87 -8.23 -1.01
C SER A 80 1.61 -7.46 -0.63
N THR A 81 1.61 -6.14 -0.86
CA THR A 81 0.47 -5.26 -0.57
C THR A 81 -0.69 -5.57 -1.49
N CYS A 82 -0.47 -5.65 -2.81
CA CYS A 82 -1.49 -6.06 -3.78
C CYS A 82 -1.99 -7.49 -3.51
N GLY A 83 -1.10 -8.42 -3.17
CA GLY A 83 -1.47 -9.80 -2.85
C GLY A 83 -2.34 -9.91 -1.60
N THR A 84 -2.05 -9.14 -0.55
CA THR A 84 -2.86 -9.15 0.68
C THR A 84 -4.25 -8.58 0.46
N PHE A 85 -4.39 -7.54 -0.37
CA PHE A 85 -5.69 -6.95 -0.67
C PHE A 85 -6.55 -7.76 -1.63
N ASN A 86 -5.94 -8.55 -2.52
CA ASN A 86 -6.67 -9.41 -3.46
C ASN A 86 -7.07 -10.78 -2.87
N LEU A 87 -6.47 -11.16 -1.73
CA LEU A 87 -6.73 -12.45 -1.06
C LEU A 87 -7.75 -12.37 0.08
N ILE A 88 -8.14 -11.15 0.50
CA ILE A 88 -9.18 -10.85 1.51
C ILE A 88 -10.45 -10.37 0.82
#